data_AF-A0A8H5Q4D0-F1
#
_entry.id   AF-A0A8H5Q4D0-F1
#
_cell.length_a   1.000
_cell.length_b   1.000
_cell.length_c   1.000
_cell.angle_alpha   90.00
_cell.angle_beta   90.00
_cell.angle_gamma   90.00
#
_symmetry.space_group_name_H-M   'P 1'
#
loop_
_entity.id
_entity.type
_entity.pdbx_description
1 polymer ?
#
loop_
_entity_poly.entity_id
_entity_poly.type
_entity_poly.pdbx_seq_one_letter_code
_entity_poly.pdbx_strand_id
1 'polypeptide(L)'
;MPERTTAGLPALPTEVVLIIGSFLRDDELRGLTRTSTRFRQIFLRRHYTMIEFSGSVKHIARCLIPIFSRDADEVSVDMKELIQTFTRFVTIRIYYPPDVIRWPLRFANNDLEHFGILLRSIERLCGVSISLSFPRHRDCVSFNKALRKTGIWSDDPTKPCSLTFLDSPVDLNFNAIFRCFQPESLGAVQLPEGPNRKHYVKLRHSLHAAYLKALHVDRTAYNQKARNVIPSLDDDFLGEVRMDFPRLESLILHEDTPSLTIDFDYRSWPFGLVWFDDQAAFDRNINRLVYEVSRMRCLRRFAFTLWFVRLHGHLIPHDWEDYKGTYRPKTMVDSDNFYIDRLVSVIMTRVPTLVELCVSSNHPTFYRGIRREGQIHVQRESRENPGEEKRFPSLLLDLN
;
A
#
# COMPACT_ATOMS: atom_id res chain seq x y z
N MET A 1 -26.08 -29.66 44.18
CA MET A 1 -26.04 -28.61 43.13
C MET A 1 -24.67 -28.66 42.49
N PRO A 2 -24.55 -28.85 41.16
CA PRO A 2 -23.23 -28.85 40.53
C PRO A 2 -22.77 -27.40 40.34
N GLU A 3 -21.57 -27.10 40.81
CA GLU A 3 -20.89 -25.83 40.54
C GLU A 3 -20.76 -25.66 39.03
N ARG A 4 -21.44 -24.64 38.48
CA ARG A 4 -21.12 -24.14 37.14
C ARG A 4 -19.75 -23.48 37.23
N THR A 5 -18.68 -24.23 36.99
CA THR A 5 -17.38 -23.66 36.65
C THR A 5 -17.53 -22.91 35.34
N THR A 6 -17.69 -21.60 35.41
CA THR A 6 -17.54 -20.73 34.25
C THR A 6 -16.10 -20.88 33.76
N ALA A 7 -15.92 -21.62 32.67
CA ALA A 7 -14.62 -21.72 32.00
C ALA A 7 -14.18 -20.32 31.60
N GLY A 8 -13.24 -19.76 32.34
CA GLY A 8 -12.73 -18.42 32.07
C GLY A 8 -11.97 -18.37 30.76
N LEU A 9 -11.98 -17.22 30.11
CA LEU A 9 -11.16 -16.89 28.93
C LEU A 9 -9.68 -17.38 29.04
N PRO A 10 -9.01 -17.33 30.22
CA PRO A 10 -7.66 -17.87 30.41
C PRO A 10 -7.53 -19.40 30.33
N ALA A 11 -8.62 -20.17 30.28
CA ALA A 11 -8.62 -21.63 30.14
C ALA A 11 -8.78 -22.10 28.67
N LEU A 12 -9.08 -21.19 27.74
CA LEU A 12 -9.23 -21.51 26.32
C LEU A 12 -7.89 -21.89 25.67
N PRO A 13 -7.84 -22.78 24.67
CA PRO A 13 -6.64 -23.04 23.87
C PRO A 13 -6.10 -21.77 23.20
N THR A 14 -4.79 -21.69 22.98
CA THR A 14 -4.13 -20.49 22.43
C THR A 14 -4.65 -20.15 21.04
N GLU A 15 -4.98 -21.16 20.23
CA GLU A 15 -5.54 -21.02 18.89
C GLU A 15 -6.90 -20.32 18.93
N VAL A 16 -7.76 -20.69 19.87
CA VAL A 16 -9.08 -20.07 20.06
C VAL A 16 -8.93 -18.63 20.54
N VAL A 17 -7.99 -18.38 21.45
CA VAL A 17 -7.66 -17.02 21.91
C VAL A 17 -7.14 -16.16 20.76
N LEU A 18 -6.31 -16.72 19.87
CA LEU A 18 -5.83 -16.02 18.68
C LEU A 18 -6.94 -15.71 17.68
N ILE A 19 -7.89 -16.62 17.47
CA ILE A 19 -9.07 -16.39 16.62
C ILE A 19 -9.92 -15.27 17.21
N ILE A 20 -10.25 -15.31 18.50
CA ILE A 20 -10.99 -14.24 19.17
C ILE A 20 -10.23 -12.92 19.05
N GLY A 21 -8.93 -12.94 19.34
CA GLY A 21 -8.09 -11.75 19.23
C GLY A 21 -8.01 -11.18 17.81
N SER A 22 -8.19 -11.99 16.77
CA SER A 22 -8.20 -11.53 15.37
C SER A 22 -9.34 -10.54 15.07
N PHE A 23 -10.44 -10.61 15.84
CA PHE A 23 -11.58 -9.69 15.73
C PHE A 23 -11.45 -8.43 16.60
N LEU A 24 -10.43 -8.36 17.46
CA LEU A 24 -10.21 -7.22 18.34
C LEU A 24 -9.37 -6.14 17.67
N ARG A 25 -9.68 -4.88 17.99
CA ARG A 25 -8.90 -3.71 17.62
C ARG A 25 -7.62 -3.63 18.45
N ASP A 26 -6.64 -2.87 17.95
CA ASP A 26 -5.32 -2.79 18.58
C ASP A 26 -5.38 -2.12 19.98
N ASP A 27 -6.32 -1.21 20.23
CA ASP A 27 -6.56 -0.61 21.55
C ASP A 27 -7.17 -1.60 22.54
N GLU A 28 -8.11 -2.45 22.08
CA GLU A 28 -8.73 -3.52 22.87
C GLU A 28 -7.69 -4.60 23.26
N LEU A 29 -6.84 -5.00 22.31
CA LEU A 29 -5.72 -5.91 22.56
C LEU A 29 -4.71 -5.32 23.55
N ARG A 30 -4.46 -4.00 23.50
CA ARG A 30 -3.60 -3.31 24.46
C ARG A 30 -4.18 -3.39 25.87
N GLY A 31 -5.50 -3.31 26.02
CA GLY A 31 -6.19 -3.58 27.28
C GLY A 31 -5.92 -5.00 27.78
N LEU A 32 -6.11 -6.00 26.92
CA LEU A 32 -5.93 -7.41 27.29
C LEU A 32 -4.50 -7.76 27.70
N THR A 33 -3.50 -7.27 26.98
CA THR A 33 -2.08 -7.49 27.32
C THR A 33 -1.65 -6.86 28.64
N ARG A 34 -2.37 -5.83 29.12
CA ARG A 34 -2.16 -5.26 30.46
C ARG A 34 -2.78 -6.11 31.58
N THR A 35 -3.91 -6.75 31.31
CA THR A 35 -4.69 -7.50 32.32
C THR A 35 -4.20 -8.93 32.59
N SER A 36 -3.48 -9.57 31.66
CA SER A 36 -3.05 -10.97 31.82
C SER A 36 -1.67 -11.21 31.23
N THR A 37 -0.81 -11.93 31.97
CA THR A 37 0.52 -12.37 31.50
C THR A 37 0.42 -13.33 30.33
N ARG A 38 -0.58 -14.24 30.34
CA ARG A 38 -0.84 -15.16 29.22
C ARG A 38 -1.25 -14.40 27.96
N PHE A 39 -2.20 -13.46 28.06
CA PHE A 39 -2.60 -12.65 26.90
C PHE A 39 -1.50 -11.73 26.43
N ARG A 40 -0.66 -11.22 27.34
CA ARG A 40 0.57 -10.53 26.97
C ARG A 40 1.44 -11.43 26.09
N GLN A 41 1.79 -12.62 26.54
CA GLN A 41 2.62 -13.54 25.74
C GLN A 41 2.02 -13.87 24.37
N ILE A 42 0.69 -14.03 24.29
CA ILE A 42 0.00 -14.36 23.03
C ILE A 42 -0.06 -13.16 22.07
N PHE A 43 -0.42 -11.97 22.56
CA PHE A 43 -0.74 -10.81 21.71
C PHE A 43 0.38 -9.77 21.60
N LEU A 44 1.42 -9.83 22.43
CA LEU A 44 2.56 -8.90 22.35
C LEU A 44 3.21 -8.96 20.97
N ARG A 45 3.35 -10.16 20.40
CA ARG A 45 3.83 -10.35 19.01
C ARG A 45 3.04 -9.51 18.00
N ARG A 46 1.71 -9.44 18.14
CA ARG A 46 0.86 -8.67 17.23
C ARG A 46 1.11 -7.16 17.39
N HIS A 47 1.27 -6.68 18.62
CA HIS A 47 1.61 -5.28 18.87
C HIS A 47 2.97 -4.88 18.30
N TYR A 48 3.97 -5.75 18.38
CA TYR A 48 5.31 -5.46 17.86
C TYR A 48 5.46 -5.82 16.38
N THR A 49 4.44 -6.38 15.72
CA THR A 49 4.51 -6.68 14.28
C THR A 49 4.68 -5.42 13.44
N MET A 50 4.11 -4.30 13.90
CA MET A 50 4.22 -3.00 13.26
C MET A 50 4.58 -1.96 14.31
N ILE A 51 5.66 -1.23 14.09
CA ILE A 51 6.11 -0.15 14.98
C ILE A 51 6.11 1.18 14.23
N GLU A 52 5.76 2.25 14.93
CA GLU A 52 5.75 3.61 14.40
C GLU A 52 6.61 4.52 15.27
N PHE A 53 7.48 5.29 14.61
CA PHE A 53 8.21 6.39 15.22
C PHE A 53 7.80 7.70 14.55
N SER A 54 7.29 8.62 15.36
CA SER A 54 6.76 9.89 14.86
C SER A 54 7.39 11.08 15.59
N GLY A 55 7.78 12.12 14.86
CA GLY A 55 8.27 13.39 15.41
C GLY A 55 9.46 13.94 14.64
N SER A 56 10.23 14.84 15.27
CA SER A 56 11.48 15.33 14.66
C SER A 56 12.52 14.21 14.55
N VAL A 57 13.47 14.33 13.61
CA VAL A 57 14.61 13.38 13.48
C VAL A 57 15.32 13.16 14.81
N LYS A 58 15.58 14.24 15.55
CA LYS A 58 16.24 14.19 16.86
C LYS A 58 15.39 13.50 17.92
N HIS A 59 14.07 13.64 17.87
CA HIS A 59 13.17 12.96 18.80
C HIS A 59 13.20 11.45 18.55
N ILE A 60 13.06 11.03 17.30
CA ILE A 60 13.12 9.62 16.92
C ILE A 60 14.49 9.02 17.28
N ALA A 61 15.58 9.71 16.96
CA ALA A 61 16.93 9.26 17.33
C ALA A 61 17.10 9.10 18.85
N ARG A 62 16.58 10.03 19.66
CA ARG A 62 16.61 9.92 21.13
C ARG A 62 15.84 8.71 21.66
N CYS A 63 14.83 8.23 20.96
CA CYS A 63 14.13 6.99 21.31
C CYS A 63 14.96 5.76 20.92
N LEU A 64 15.67 5.80 19.79
CA LEU A 64 16.43 4.66 19.28
C LEU A 64 17.79 4.48 19.96
N ILE A 65 18.48 5.57 20.30
CA ILE A 65 19.84 5.52 20.88
C ILE A 65 19.90 4.63 22.13
N PRO A 66 19.02 4.77 23.14
CA PRO A 66 19.08 3.92 24.34
C PRO A 66 18.83 2.44 24.02
N ILE A 67 17.88 2.15 23.12
CA ILE A 67 17.50 0.79 22.72
C ILE A 67 18.67 0.05 22.06
N PHE A 68 19.46 0.75 21.27
CA PHE A 68 20.57 0.17 20.51
C PHE A 68 21.96 0.53 21.07
N SER A 69 22.01 1.08 22.29
CA SER A 69 23.27 1.35 23.00
C SER A 69 23.94 0.06 23.46
N ARG A 70 25.26 0.11 23.65
CA ARG A 70 26.00 -1.00 24.30
C ARG A 70 25.70 -1.08 25.80
N ASP A 71 25.40 0.06 26.41
CA ASP A 71 25.09 0.19 27.84
C ASP A 71 23.58 0.29 28.08
N ALA A 72 22.79 -0.40 27.25
CA ALA A 72 21.34 -0.43 27.36
C ALA A 72 20.90 -1.06 28.69
N ASP A 73 19.91 -0.47 29.36
CA ASP A 73 19.30 -1.06 30.55
C ASP A 73 18.47 -2.31 30.21
N GLU A 74 18.09 -3.09 31.22
CA GLU A 74 17.34 -4.35 31.04
C GLU A 74 16.05 -4.14 30.22
N VAL A 75 15.33 -3.04 30.46
CA VAL A 75 14.10 -2.70 29.74
C VAL A 75 14.38 -2.45 28.26
N SER A 76 15.46 -1.74 27.94
CA SER A 76 15.87 -1.47 26.57
C SER A 76 16.33 -2.74 25.85
N VAL A 77 17.00 -3.66 26.56
CA VAL A 77 17.37 -4.98 26.03
C VAL A 77 16.13 -5.81 25.69
N ASP A 78 15.15 -5.89 26.60
CA ASP A 78 13.89 -6.59 26.36
C ASP A 78 13.13 -5.96 25.18
N MET A 79 13.03 -4.62 25.15
CA MET A 79 12.38 -3.92 24.04
C MET A 79 13.09 -4.17 22.71
N LYS A 80 14.42 -4.18 22.71
CA LYS A 80 15.22 -4.50 21.53
C LYS A 80 14.92 -5.92 21.06
N GLU A 81 14.91 -6.91 21.94
CA GLU A 81 14.59 -8.30 21.58
C GLU A 81 13.19 -8.43 20.96
N LEU A 82 12.19 -7.75 21.54
CA LEU A 82 10.83 -7.72 21.00
C LEU A 82 10.78 -7.11 19.59
N ILE A 83 11.49 -5.98 19.40
CA ILE A 83 11.57 -5.31 18.10
C ILE A 83 12.23 -6.22 17.06
N GLN A 84 13.40 -6.79 17.38
CA GLN A 84 14.17 -7.62 16.44
C GLN A 84 13.42 -8.90 16.06
N THR A 85 12.71 -9.50 17.01
CA THR A 85 12.05 -10.81 16.84
C THR A 85 10.70 -10.69 16.12
N PHE A 86 9.89 -9.69 16.48
CA PHE A 86 8.49 -9.65 16.05
C PHE A 86 8.19 -8.61 14.96
N THR A 87 9.03 -7.59 14.80
CA THR A 87 8.75 -6.52 13.84
C THR A 87 8.85 -7.01 12.40
N ARG A 88 7.83 -6.67 11.61
CA ARG A 88 7.80 -6.84 10.16
C ARG A 88 7.66 -5.52 9.41
N PHE A 89 7.00 -4.53 10.03
CA PHE A 89 6.75 -3.23 9.41
C PHE A 89 7.22 -2.09 10.31
N VAL A 90 7.96 -1.16 9.72
CA VAL A 90 8.45 0.04 10.41
C VAL A 90 7.89 1.28 9.72
N THR A 91 7.23 2.14 10.48
CA THR A 91 6.80 3.45 10.00
C THR A 91 7.64 4.55 10.63
N ILE A 92 8.22 5.43 9.81
CA ILE A 92 8.96 6.61 10.24
C ILE A 92 8.22 7.85 9.73
N ARG A 93 7.63 8.63 10.64
CA ARG A 93 6.93 9.88 10.34
C ARG A 93 7.73 11.07 10.86
N ILE A 94 8.40 11.78 9.95
CA ILE A 94 9.15 12.99 10.29
C ILE A 94 8.30 14.21 9.98
N TYR A 95 7.99 14.98 11.00
CA TYR A 95 7.27 16.24 10.84
C TYR A 95 7.82 17.32 11.76
N TYR A 96 7.72 18.56 11.29
CA TYR A 96 8.12 19.75 12.03
C TYR A 96 6.98 20.78 11.95
N PRO A 97 6.36 21.16 13.07
CA PRO A 97 5.25 22.10 13.06
C PRO A 97 5.68 23.47 12.50
N PRO A 98 4.85 24.11 11.66
CA PRO A 98 5.19 25.37 10.99
C PRO A 98 5.53 26.51 11.97
N ASP A 99 4.86 26.53 13.12
CA ASP A 99 4.94 27.65 14.07
C ASP A 99 6.17 27.61 14.99
N VAL A 100 6.92 26.50 15.01
CA VAL A 100 7.96 26.26 16.01
C VAL A 100 9.35 26.73 15.55
N ILE A 101 9.57 26.96 14.24
CA ILE A 101 10.94 26.94 13.70
C ILE A 101 11.28 28.16 12.85
N ARG A 102 11.80 29.21 13.50
CA ARG A 102 12.35 30.39 12.81
C ARG A 102 13.65 30.07 12.04
N TRP A 103 14.44 29.08 12.45
CA TRP A 103 15.78 28.78 11.93
C TRP A 103 15.82 27.61 10.92
N PRO A 104 16.83 27.50 10.03
CA PRO A 104 17.02 26.30 9.21
C PRO A 104 17.28 25.07 10.09
N LEU A 105 16.71 23.92 9.71
CA LEU A 105 16.95 22.65 10.37
C LEU A 105 18.34 22.10 10.01
N ARG A 106 19.06 21.63 11.02
CA ARG A 106 20.32 20.91 10.87
C ARG A 106 20.13 19.49 11.39
N PHE A 107 20.52 18.53 10.56
CA PHE A 107 20.41 17.11 10.88
C PHE A 107 21.81 16.57 11.15
N ALA A 108 22.02 15.97 12.33
CA ALA A 108 23.27 15.28 12.61
C ALA A 108 23.25 13.92 11.92
N ASN A 109 24.38 13.52 11.33
CA ASN A 109 24.49 12.20 10.68
C ASN A 109 24.19 11.09 11.69
N ASN A 110 24.69 11.23 12.93
CA ASN A 110 24.47 10.25 13.99
C ASN A 110 22.97 10.04 14.26
N ASP A 111 22.13 11.09 14.19
CA ASP A 111 20.69 10.95 14.42
C ASP A 111 20.03 10.06 13.36
N LEU A 112 20.44 10.21 12.10
CA LEU A 112 19.90 9.45 10.96
C LEU A 112 20.49 8.04 10.86
N GLU A 113 21.71 7.81 11.37
CA GLU A 113 22.37 6.50 11.38
C GLU A 113 21.57 5.47 12.19
N HIS A 114 20.91 5.92 13.26
CA HIS A 114 20.07 5.07 14.10
C HIS A 114 18.86 4.50 13.36
N PHE A 115 18.41 5.13 12.28
CA PHE A 115 17.34 4.55 11.45
C PHE A 115 17.86 3.33 10.70
N GLY A 116 19.08 3.41 10.17
CA GLY A 116 19.75 2.26 9.55
C GLY A 116 20.05 1.16 10.57
N ILE A 117 20.47 1.50 11.79
CA ILE A 117 20.69 0.52 12.87
C ILE A 117 19.39 -0.23 13.18
N LEU A 118 18.28 0.49 13.39
CA LEU A 118 16.97 -0.10 13.62
C LEU A 118 16.61 -1.08 12.49
N LEU A 119 16.64 -0.63 11.24
CA LEU A 119 16.16 -1.42 10.11
C LEU A 119 17.01 -2.68 9.88
N ARG A 120 18.34 -2.58 9.95
CA ARG A 120 19.25 -3.74 9.83
C ARG A 120 19.13 -4.73 10.99
N SER A 121 18.68 -4.27 12.16
CA SER A 121 18.55 -5.11 13.34
C SER A 121 17.33 -6.05 13.31
N ILE A 122 16.35 -5.78 12.43
CA ILE A 122 15.09 -6.51 12.35
C ILE A 122 15.23 -7.64 11.33
N GLU A 123 15.25 -8.88 11.81
CA GLU A 123 15.55 -10.03 10.96
C GLU A 123 14.47 -10.33 9.92
N ARG A 124 13.22 -9.98 10.21
CA ARG A 124 12.03 -10.28 9.40
C ARG A 124 11.39 -9.03 8.81
N LEU A 125 12.19 -7.98 8.60
CA LEU A 125 11.72 -6.73 8.04
C LEU A 125 11.11 -6.98 6.66
N CYS A 126 9.83 -6.69 6.52
CA CYS A 126 9.08 -6.85 5.28
C CYS A 126 8.80 -5.49 4.62
N GLY A 127 8.61 -4.44 5.40
CA GLY A 127 8.27 -3.13 4.84
C GLY A 127 8.65 -1.93 5.70
N VAL A 128 8.98 -0.84 5.03
CA VAL A 128 9.29 0.46 5.59
C VAL A 128 8.36 1.51 5.00
N SER A 129 7.65 2.23 5.85
CA SER A 129 6.77 3.33 5.47
C SER A 129 7.36 4.66 5.92
N ILE A 130 7.47 5.61 5.01
CA ILE A 130 8.13 6.90 5.24
C ILE A 130 7.14 8.05 4.98
N SER A 131 7.04 8.96 5.94
CA SER A 131 6.34 10.24 5.85
C SER A 131 7.34 11.36 6.18
N LEU A 132 7.43 12.37 5.30
CA LEU A 132 8.40 13.46 5.42
C LEU A 132 7.73 14.81 5.20
N SER A 133 7.57 15.57 6.27
CA SER A 133 7.06 16.94 6.25
C SER A 133 8.12 17.90 6.80
N PHE A 134 8.75 18.65 5.89
CA PHE A 134 9.72 19.69 6.23
C PHE A 134 9.15 21.06 5.90
N PRO A 135 9.38 22.07 6.75
CA PRO A 135 8.74 23.38 6.60
C PRO A 135 9.34 24.18 5.43
N ARG A 136 10.56 23.86 4.99
CA ARG A 136 11.27 24.60 3.93
C ARG A 136 12.05 23.69 3.00
N HIS A 137 12.18 24.10 1.74
CA HIS A 137 13.00 23.40 0.75
C HIS A 137 14.46 23.21 1.20
N ARG A 138 15.06 24.23 1.85
CA ARG A 138 16.43 24.14 2.38
C ARG A 138 16.62 23.04 3.43
N ASP A 139 15.56 22.72 4.17
CA ASP A 139 15.60 21.67 5.20
C ASP A 139 15.57 20.29 4.54
N CYS A 140 14.83 20.13 3.43
CA CYS A 140 14.91 18.93 2.59
C CYS A 140 16.32 18.70 2.05
N VAL A 141 16.98 19.77 1.55
CA VAL A 141 18.37 19.69 1.06
C VAL A 141 19.34 19.29 2.19
N SER A 142 19.20 19.90 3.36
CA SER A 142 19.98 19.62 4.56
C SER A 142 19.83 18.15 5.01
N PHE A 143 18.58 17.67 5.07
CA PHE A 143 18.25 16.28 5.39
C PHE A 143 18.91 15.31 4.42
N ASN A 144 18.76 15.52 3.11
CA ASN A 144 19.34 14.64 2.10
C ASN A 144 20.87 14.62 2.15
N LYS A 145 21.51 15.76 2.44
CA LYS A 145 22.96 15.82 2.60
C LYS A 145 23.44 15.01 3.80
N ALA A 146 22.69 15.01 4.90
CA ALA A 146 22.98 14.21 6.07
C ALA A 146 22.71 12.71 5.79
N LEU A 147 21.58 12.39 5.16
CA LEU A 147 21.18 11.02 4.83
C LEU A 147 22.18 10.31 3.90
N ARG A 148 22.76 11.02 2.93
CA ARG A 148 23.82 10.46 2.07
C ARG A 148 25.07 10.00 2.84
N LYS A 149 25.25 10.45 4.09
CA LYS A 149 26.39 10.09 4.93
C LYS A 149 26.08 8.95 5.89
N THR A 150 24.83 8.47 5.98
CA THR A 150 24.40 7.49 7.00
C THR A 150 24.39 6.03 6.54
N GLY A 151 25.12 5.72 5.47
CA GLY A 151 25.22 4.36 4.94
C GLY A 151 23.90 3.81 4.40
N ILE A 152 23.87 2.49 4.19
CA ILE A 152 22.74 1.75 3.64
C ILE A 152 21.87 1.22 4.78
N TRP A 153 20.56 1.38 4.68
CA TRP A 153 19.55 0.90 5.63
C TRP A 153 19.17 -0.56 5.45
N SER A 154 19.24 -1.09 4.24
CA SER A 154 19.05 -2.51 3.94
C SER A 154 19.96 -2.93 2.81
N ASP A 155 20.73 -4.00 3.02
CA ASP A 155 21.72 -4.53 2.09
C ASP A 155 21.60 -6.03 1.81
N ASP A 156 20.73 -6.75 2.52
CA ASP A 156 20.56 -8.19 2.37
C ASP A 156 19.63 -8.52 1.18
N PRO A 157 20.15 -9.08 0.07
CA PRO A 157 19.33 -9.44 -1.09
C PRO A 157 18.42 -10.64 -0.82
N THR A 158 18.67 -11.42 0.23
CA THR A 158 17.84 -12.57 0.60
C THR A 158 16.58 -12.17 1.37
N LYS A 159 16.51 -10.91 1.80
CA LYS A 159 15.41 -10.33 2.58
C LYS A 159 14.87 -9.06 1.92
N PRO A 160 14.26 -9.18 0.73
CA PRO A 160 13.74 -8.02 0.04
C PRO A 160 12.64 -7.36 0.87
N CYS A 161 12.77 -6.06 1.10
CA CYS A 161 11.78 -5.27 1.80
C CYS A 161 11.01 -4.35 0.85
N SER A 162 9.90 -3.85 1.36
CA SER A 162 9.05 -2.91 0.68
C SER A 162 9.29 -1.47 1.14
N LEU A 163 9.18 -0.50 0.24
CA LEU A 163 9.24 0.92 0.59
C LEU A 163 7.96 1.63 0.18
N THR A 164 7.29 2.25 1.14
CA THR A 164 6.06 3.00 0.92
C THR A 164 6.25 4.45 1.33
N PHE A 165 5.87 5.38 0.47
CA PHE A 165 5.77 6.81 0.83
C PHE A 165 4.32 7.12 1.20
N LEU A 166 4.10 7.54 2.43
CA LEU A 166 2.76 7.84 2.97
C LEU A 166 2.23 9.22 2.56
N ASP A 167 3.13 10.12 2.18
CA ASP A 167 2.81 11.46 1.70
C ASP A 167 3.48 11.69 0.33
N SER A 168 3.31 12.88 -0.25
CA SER A 168 4.05 13.33 -1.43
C SER A 168 5.37 14.03 -1.03
N PRO A 169 6.49 13.31 -0.84
CA PRO A 169 7.75 13.94 -0.49
C PRO A 169 8.22 14.87 -1.61
N VAL A 170 9.01 15.86 -1.23
CA VAL A 170 9.78 16.62 -2.20
C VAL A 170 10.70 15.66 -2.97
N ASP A 171 10.79 15.87 -4.27
CA ASP A 171 11.60 15.15 -5.25
C ASP A 171 12.99 14.68 -4.80
N LEU A 172 13.68 15.55 -4.07
CA LEU A 172 15.04 15.28 -3.58
C LEU A 172 15.04 14.19 -2.51
N ASN A 173 14.02 14.18 -1.64
CA ASN A 173 13.89 13.24 -0.54
C ASN A 173 13.55 11.84 -1.04
N PHE A 174 12.64 11.74 -2.02
CA PHE A 174 12.30 10.46 -2.65
C PHE A 174 13.57 9.72 -3.12
N ASN A 175 14.40 10.41 -3.91
CA ASN A 175 15.63 9.84 -4.45
C ASN A 175 16.70 9.53 -3.38
N ALA A 176 16.76 10.34 -2.32
CA ALA A 176 17.71 10.08 -1.25
C ALA A 176 17.32 8.84 -0.42
N ILE A 177 16.02 8.64 -0.17
CA ILE A 177 15.51 7.53 0.65
C ILE A 177 15.66 6.18 -0.05
N PHE A 178 15.19 6.02 -1.31
CA PHE A 178 15.28 4.69 -1.94
C PHE A 178 16.74 4.27 -2.20
N ARG A 179 17.69 5.22 -2.30
CA ARG A 179 19.13 4.95 -2.38
C ARG A 179 19.75 4.47 -1.07
N CYS A 180 19.03 4.55 0.04
CA CYS A 180 19.44 3.90 1.28
C CYS A 180 19.19 2.38 1.25
N PHE A 181 18.61 1.83 0.19
CA PHE A 181 18.42 0.39 0.02
C PHE A 181 19.31 -0.10 -1.12
N GLN A 182 20.00 -1.23 -0.94
CA GLN A 182 20.66 -1.89 -2.07
C GLN A 182 19.62 -2.30 -3.11
N PRO A 183 19.95 -2.28 -4.42
CA PRO A 183 19.01 -2.60 -5.50
C PRO A 183 18.24 -3.91 -5.31
N GLU A 184 18.93 -4.97 -4.89
CA GLU A 184 18.34 -6.31 -4.69
C GLU A 184 17.54 -6.45 -3.39
N SER A 185 17.89 -5.64 -2.37
CA SER A 185 17.18 -5.62 -1.08
C SER A 185 15.84 -4.89 -1.13
N LEU A 186 15.57 -4.13 -2.20
CA LEU A 186 14.31 -3.40 -2.38
C LEU A 186 13.40 -4.16 -3.36
N GLY A 187 12.61 -5.09 -2.83
CA GLY A 187 11.72 -5.92 -3.64
C GLY A 187 10.47 -5.19 -4.13
N ALA A 188 10.03 -4.15 -3.40
CA ALA A 188 8.79 -3.46 -3.73
C ALA A 188 8.81 -1.97 -3.42
N VAL A 189 8.14 -1.18 -4.25
CA VAL A 189 8.01 0.27 -4.06
C VAL A 189 6.57 0.71 -4.31
N GLN A 190 6.02 1.46 -3.36
CA GLN A 190 4.84 2.29 -3.58
C GLN A 190 5.26 3.73 -3.80
N LEU A 191 4.96 4.23 -5.00
CA LEU A 191 5.20 5.63 -5.32
C LEU A 191 4.27 6.53 -4.49
N PRO A 192 4.70 7.78 -4.23
CA PRO A 192 3.85 8.75 -3.55
C PRO A 192 2.51 8.96 -4.25
N GLU A 193 1.49 9.28 -3.47
CA GLU A 193 0.16 9.66 -3.95
C GLU A 193 0.21 10.95 -4.80
N GLY A 194 -0.77 11.06 -5.70
CA GLY A 194 -0.91 12.14 -6.67
C GLY A 194 0.01 12.01 -7.89
N PRO A 195 0.43 13.11 -8.53
CA PRO A 195 1.20 13.10 -9.78
C PRO A 195 2.64 12.56 -9.57
N ASN A 196 2.80 11.25 -9.71
CA ASN A 196 4.07 10.59 -9.41
C ASN A 196 4.98 10.34 -10.64
N ARG A 197 4.67 10.89 -11.82
CA ARG A 197 5.49 10.70 -13.04
C ARG A 197 6.98 11.03 -12.81
N LYS A 198 7.27 12.11 -12.08
CA LYS A 198 8.64 12.50 -11.71
C LYS A 198 9.34 11.46 -10.83
N HIS A 199 8.62 10.80 -9.92
CA HIS A 199 9.13 9.74 -9.05
C HIS A 199 9.34 8.44 -9.84
N TYR A 200 8.38 8.08 -10.69
CA TYR A 200 8.47 6.97 -11.63
C TYR A 200 9.73 7.08 -12.52
N VAL A 201 9.95 8.25 -13.13
CA VAL A 201 11.13 8.48 -14.01
C VAL A 201 12.45 8.33 -13.25
N LYS A 202 12.50 8.69 -11.95
CA LYS A 202 13.71 8.47 -11.15
C LYS A 202 13.92 7.01 -10.80
N LEU A 203 12.84 6.29 -10.50
CA LEU A 203 12.89 4.87 -10.19
C LEU A 203 13.31 4.05 -11.41
N ARG A 204 12.74 4.29 -12.59
CA ARG A 204 13.10 3.53 -13.81
C ARG A 204 14.56 3.72 -14.25
N HIS A 205 15.15 4.89 -13.99
CA HIS A 205 16.55 5.17 -14.31
C HIS A 205 17.52 4.76 -13.18
N SER A 206 17.01 4.17 -12.08
CA SER A 206 17.87 3.66 -11.01
C SER A 206 18.23 2.19 -11.23
N LEU A 207 19.26 1.73 -10.52
CA LEU A 207 19.64 0.31 -10.55
C LEU A 207 18.54 -0.60 -9.97
N HIS A 208 17.66 -0.07 -9.12
CA HIS A 208 16.53 -0.82 -8.53
C HIS A 208 15.54 -1.32 -9.57
N ALA A 209 15.38 -0.61 -10.70
CA ALA A 209 14.41 -0.96 -11.74
C ALA A 209 14.57 -2.39 -12.27
N ALA A 210 15.81 -2.88 -12.36
CA ALA A 210 16.11 -4.22 -12.85
C ALA A 210 15.76 -5.34 -11.87
N TYR A 211 15.57 -5.03 -10.59
CA TYR A 211 15.37 -6.01 -9.51
C TYR A 211 13.98 -5.96 -8.89
N LEU A 212 13.25 -4.86 -9.09
CA LEU A 212 11.95 -4.63 -8.47
C LEU A 212 10.95 -5.72 -8.87
N LYS A 213 10.30 -6.31 -7.87
CA LYS A 213 9.27 -7.35 -8.03
C LYS A 213 7.86 -6.82 -7.85
N ALA A 214 7.65 -5.73 -7.12
CA ALA A 214 6.32 -5.13 -6.99
C ALA A 214 6.34 -3.60 -7.08
N LEU A 215 5.35 -3.07 -7.78
CA LEU A 215 5.22 -1.63 -8.00
C LEU A 215 3.77 -1.20 -7.77
N HIS A 216 3.61 -0.16 -6.95
CA HIS A 216 2.35 0.55 -6.78
C HIS A 216 2.49 1.96 -7.34
N VAL A 217 1.64 2.29 -8.31
CA VAL A 217 1.58 3.60 -8.95
C VAL A 217 0.18 4.16 -8.78
N ASP A 218 0.11 5.34 -8.16
CA ASP A 218 -1.07 6.19 -8.22
C ASP A 218 -1.13 6.90 -9.59
N ARG A 219 -2.23 6.70 -10.30
CA ARG A 219 -2.50 7.23 -11.65
C ARG A 219 -3.57 8.31 -11.63
N THR A 220 -3.90 8.84 -10.45
CA THR A 220 -4.83 9.96 -10.28
C THR A 220 -4.38 11.17 -11.11
N ALA A 221 -5.17 11.50 -12.14
CA ALA A 221 -4.89 12.63 -13.03
C ALA A 221 -5.46 13.94 -12.43
N TYR A 222 -4.73 15.06 -12.61
CA TYR A 222 -5.22 16.39 -12.20
C TYR A 222 -6.46 16.88 -12.97
N ASN A 223 -6.66 16.41 -14.20
CA ASN A 223 -7.80 16.78 -15.03
C ASN A 223 -8.50 15.52 -15.56
N GLN A 224 -9.18 14.82 -14.65
CA GLN A 224 -9.93 13.60 -14.96
C GLN A 224 -11.12 13.81 -15.91
N LYS A 225 -11.48 15.07 -16.21
CA LYS A 225 -12.59 15.42 -17.13
C LYS A 225 -12.16 15.47 -18.60
N ALA A 226 -10.86 15.56 -18.90
CA ALA A 226 -10.35 15.85 -20.24
C ALA A 226 -9.69 14.66 -20.96
N ARG A 227 -9.70 13.45 -20.36
CA ARG A 227 -9.07 12.26 -20.94
C ARG A 227 -10.10 11.20 -21.31
N ASN A 228 -10.03 10.70 -22.54
CA ASN A 228 -10.81 9.57 -23.05
C ASN A 228 -10.11 8.21 -22.80
N VAL A 229 -9.22 8.13 -21.80
CA VAL A 229 -8.43 6.93 -21.48
C VAL A 229 -8.41 6.76 -19.98
N ILE A 230 -8.70 5.55 -19.49
CA ILE A 230 -8.51 5.21 -18.08
C ILE A 230 -7.02 5.21 -17.78
N PRO A 231 -6.50 6.09 -16.92
CA PRO A 231 -5.06 6.18 -16.63
C PRO A 231 -4.45 4.85 -16.14
N SER A 232 -5.26 3.96 -15.58
CA SER A 232 -4.91 2.62 -15.11
C SER A 232 -5.02 1.52 -16.18
N LEU A 233 -5.66 1.79 -17.33
CA LEU A 233 -5.76 0.90 -18.49
C LEU A 233 -5.02 1.45 -19.73
N ASP A 234 -4.22 2.50 -19.52
CA ASP A 234 -3.37 3.13 -20.54
C ASP A 234 -2.32 2.13 -21.04
N ASP A 235 -2.46 1.72 -22.31
CA ASP A 235 -1.61 0.70 -22.94
C ASP A 235 -0.18 1.20 -23.16
N ASP A 236 0.01 2.49 -23.42
CA ASP A 236 1.34 3.10 -23.50
C ASP A 236 2.06 2.98 -22.15
N PHE A 237 1.35 3.27 -21.05
CA PHE A 237 1.93 3.18 -19.71
C PHE A 237 2.26 1.73 -19.30
N LEU A 238 1.38 0.77 -19.60
CA LEU A 238 1.68 -0.65 -19.37
C LEU A 238 2.88 -1.11 -20.22
N GLY A 239 2.97 -0.64 -21.46
CA GLY A 239 4.12 -0.86 -22.33
C GLY A 239 5.42 -0.32 -21.73
N GLU A 240 5.40 0.89 -21.15
CA GLU A 240 6.53 1.46 -20.41
C GLU A 240 6.91 0.61 -19.19
N VAL A 241 5.95 0.28 -18.32
CA VAL A 241 6.21 -0.52 -17.10
C VAL A 241 6.86 -1.85 -17.45
N ARG A 242 6.39 -2.51 -18.52
CA ARG A 242 6.94 -3.78 -19.01
C ARG A 242 8.41 -3.66 -19.40
N MET A 243 8.81 -2.55 -20.00
CA MET A 243 10.20 -2.31 -20.42
C MET A 243 11.08 -1.84 -19.26
N ASP A 244 10.52 -0.99 -18.40
CA ASP A 244 11.23 -0.36 -17.29
C ASP A 244 11.48 -1.34 -16.13
N PHE A 245 10.57 -2.30 -15.89
CA PHE A 245 10.61 -3.23 -14.76
C PHE A 245 10.43 -4.70 -15.21
N PRO A 246 11.46 -5.33 -15.79
CA PRO A 246 11.33 -6.63 -16.44
C PRO A 246 11.06 -7.82 -15.49
N ARG A 247 11.36 -7.66 -14.19
CA ARG A 247 11.19 -8.71 -13.15
C ARG A 247 9.92 -8.54 -12.32
N LEU A 248 9.01 -7.66 -12.74
CA LEU A 248 7.83 -7.32 -11.97
C LEU A 248 6.87 -8.52 -11.86
N GLU A 249 6.60 -8.93 -10.61
CA GLU A 249 5.66 -9.98 -10.22
C GLU A 249 4.30 -9.40 -9.74
N SER A 250 4.28 -8.17 -9.22
CA SER A 250 3.07 -7.39 -8.87
C SER A 250 3.02 -6.03 -9.54
N LEU A 251 1.86 -5.65 -10.06
CA LEU A 251 1.57 -4.29 -10.47
C LEU A 251 0.23 -3.82 -9.91
N ILE A 252 0.23 -2.58 -9.40
CA ILE A 252 -0.94 -1.94 -8.80
C ILE A 252 -1.07 -0.55 -9.41
N LEU A 253 -2.18 -0.32 -10.10
CA LEU A 253 -2.53 0.94 -10.73
C LEU A 253 -3.75 1.53 -10.04
N HIS A 254 -3.51 2.35 -9.04
CA HIS A 254 -4.55 3.01 -8.27
C HIS A 254 -4.99 4.30 -8.96
N GLU A 255 -6.26 4.66 -8.80
CA GLU A 255 -6.80 5.97 -9.18
C GLU A 255 -7.78 6.35 -8.09
N ASP A 256 -7.67 7.56 -7.52
CA ASP A 256 -8.64 8.09 -6.57
C ASP A 256 -9.99 8.31 -7.24
N THR A 257 -11.04 8.21 -6.43
CA THR A 257 -12.40 8.47 -6.90
C THR A 257 -12.45 9.87 -7.49
N PRO A 258 -13.01 10.04 -8.69
CA PRO A 258 -13.23 11.36 -9.25
C PRO A 258 -13.98 12.23 -8.25
N SER A 259 -13.43 13.39 -7.90
CA SER A 259 -14.12 14.35 -7.04
C SER A 259 -15.38 14.81 -7.78
N LEU A 260 -16.53 14.29 -7.37
CA LEU A 260 -17.84 14.81 -7.74
C LEU A 260 -18.05 16.12 -6.97
N THR A 261 -17.19 17.13 -7.18
CA THR A 261 -17.44 18.46 -6.62
C THR A 261 -18.73 18.97 -7.23
N ILE A 262 -19.73 19.14 -6.37
CA ILE A 262 -21.12 19.51 -6.66
C ILE A 262 -21.22 20.93 -7.27
N ASP A 263 -20.14 21.69 -7.32
CA ASP A 263 -20.16 23.05 -7.84
C ASP A 263 -19.85 23.13 -9.35
N PHE A 264 -20.84 23.70 -10.04
CA PHE A 264 -20.91 24.19 -11.42
C PHE A 264 -21.50 23.27 -12.50
N ASP A 265 -22.74 23.64 -12.85
CA ASP A 265 -23.54 23.34 -14.03
C ASP A 265 -24.05 21.90 -14.21
N TYR A 266 -25.26 21.67 -13.69
CA TYR A 266 -26.07 20.44 -13.80
C TYR A 266 -26.31 19.97 -15.25
N ARG A 267 -26.03 20.79 -16.26
CA ARG A 267 -26.10 20.40 -17.68
C ARG A 267 -24.88 19.59 -18.15
N SER A 268 -23.85 19.46 -17.32
CA SER A 268 -22.57 18.79 -17.64
C SER A 268 -22.35 17.46 -16.91
N TRP A 269 -23.35 16.99 -16.15
CA TRP A 269 -23.42 15.67 -15.50
C TRP A 269 -24.22 14.68 -16.38
N PRO A 270 -23.89 13.36 -16.50
CA PRO A 270 -22.69 12.59 -16.19
C PRO A 270 -21.81 12.32 -17.44
N PHE A 271 -22.14 12.91 -18.60
CA PHE A 271 -21.53 12.57 -19.89
C PHE A 271 -20.04 12.93 -20.02
N GLY A 272 -19.51 13.84 -19.19
CA GLY A 272 -18.07 14.16 -19.17
C GLY A 272 -17.20 13.21 -18.33
N LEU A 273 -17.81 12.29 -17.57
CA LEU A 273 -17.10 11.34 -16.70
C LEU A 273 -17.24 9.90 -17.17
N VAL A 274 -18.29 9.60 -17.93
CA VAL A 274 -18.50 8.32 -18.58
C VAL A 274 -17.53 8.19 -19.75
N TRP A 275 -16.76 7.11 -19.76
CA TRP A 275 -15.67 6.92 -20.73
C TRP A 275 -15.94 5.80 -21.74
N PHE A 276 -16.92 4.94 -21.46
CA PHE A 276 -17.29 3.84 -22.34
C PHE A 276 -18.75 3.91 -22.74
N ASP A 277 -19.00 4.61 -23.84
CA ASP A 277 -20.36 4.82 -24.36
C ASP A 277 -20.95 3.54 -24.97
N ASP A 278 -20.11 2.58 -25.40
CA ASP A 278 -20.56 1.31 -25.95
C ASP A 278 -19.67 0.12 -25.55
N GLN A 279 -20.22 -1.09 -25.68
CA GLN A 279 -19.53 -2.36 -25.35
C GLN A 279 -18.29 -2.58 -26.22
N ALA A 280 -18.29 -2.17 -27.49
CA ALA A 280 -17.16 -2.39 -28.38
C ALA A 280 -15.94 -1.54 -27.98
N ALA A 281 -16.15 -0.32 -27.49
CA ALA A 281 -15.11 0.55 -26.94
C ALA A 281 -14.49 -0.04 -25.67
N PHE A 282 -15.33 -0.58 -24.78
CA PHE A 282 -14.87 -1.31 -23.59
C PHE A 282 -14.04 -2.54 -23.99
N ASP A 283 -14.57 -3.39 -24.87
CA ASP A 283 -13.89 -4.62 -25.31
C ASP A 283 -12.55 -4.32 -25.98
N ARG A 284 -12.46 -3.25 -26.79
CA ARG A 284 -11.17 -2.80 -27.37
C ARG A 284 -10.13 -2.45 -26.30
N ASN A 285 -10.54 -1.77 -25.23
CA ASN A 285 -9.64 -1.42 -24.14
C ASN A 285 -9.22 -2.66 -23.33
N ILE A 286 -10.15 -3.57 -23.03
CA ILE A 286 -9.82 -4.84 -22.37
C ILE A 286 -8.90 -5.71 -23.23
N ASN A 287 -9.10 -5.75 -24.55
CA ASN A 287 -8.21 -6.45 -25.47
C ASN A 287 -6.77 -5.90 -25.41
N ARG A 288 -6.59 -4.59 -25.37
CA ARG A 288 -5.27 -3.94 -25.26
C ARG A 288 -4.63 -4.21 -23.91
N LEU A 289 -5.39 -4.10 -22.82
CA LEU A 289 -4.95 -4.44 -21.48
C LEU A 289 -4.43 -5.89 -21.42
N VAL A 290 -5.26 -6.84 -21.86
CA VAL A 290 -4.88 -8.26 -21.91
C VAL A 290 -3.61 -8.48 -22.72
N TYR A 291 -3.50 -7.81 -23.87
CA TYR A 291 -2.31 -7.89 -24.71
C TYR A 291 -1.05 -7.42 -23.95
N GLU A 292 -1.04 -6.23 -23.36
CA GLU A 292 0.15 -5.74 -22.64
C GLU A 292 0.48 -6.55 -21.39
N VAL A 293 -0.52 -6.91 -20.59
CA VAL A 293 -0.33 -7.73 -19.39
C VAL A 293 0.19 -9.13 -19.76
N SER A 294 -0.28 -9.74 -20.85
CA SER A 294 0.22 -11.05 -21.31
C SER A 294 1.70 -11.03 -21.72
N ARG A 295 2.25 -9.86 -22.06
CA ARG A 295 3.66 -9.67 -22.41
C ARG A 295 4.55 -9.48 -21.19
N MET A 296 3.98 -9.22 -20.01
CA MET A 296 4.70 -9.14 -18.75
C MET A 296 4.91 -10.54 -18.16
N ARG A 297 5.95 -11.25 -18.63
CA ARG A 297 6.16 -12.69 -18.33
C ARG A 297 6.24 -13.04 -16.85
N CYS A 298 6.77 -12.14 -16.03
CA CYS A 298 6.92 -12.35 -14.58
C CYS A 298 5.68 -11.98 -13.79
N LEU A 299 4.73 -11.24 -14.38
CA LEU A 299 3.60 -10.67 -13.67
C LEU A 299 2.63 -11.78 -13.26
N ARG A 300 2.44 -11.92 -11.95
CA ARG A 300 1.53 -12.90 -11.32
C ARG A 300 0.33 -12.24 -10.70
N ARG A 301 0.48 -11.01 -10.20
CA ARG A 301 -0.57 -10.29 -9.47
C ARG A 301 -0.79 -8.93 -10.12
N PHE A 302 -2.03 -8.64 -10.49
CA PHE A 302 -2.38 -7.37 -11.10
C PHE A 302 -3.60 -6.76 -10.43
N ALA A 303 -3.53 -5.46 -10.22
CA ALA A 303 -4.58 -4.70 -9.58
C ALA A 303 -4.75 -3.35 -10.26
N PHE A 304 -6.00 -2.96 -10.48
CA PHE A 304 -6.29 -1.62 -10.96
C PHE A 304 -7.64 -1.11 -10.48
N THR A 305 -7.82 0.20 -10.52
CA THR A 305 -9.10 0.84 -10.22
C THR A 305 -9.92 1.05 -11.49
N LEU A 306 -11.20 0.65 -11.46
CA LEU A 306 -12.20 0.97 -12.48
C LEU A 306 -13.49 1.38 -11.77
N TRP A 307 -13.65 2.67 -11.54
CA TRP A 307 -14.81 3.22 -10.86
C TRP A 307 -16.10 3.00 -11.65
N PHE A 308 -17.17 2.53 -11.00
CA PHE A 308 -18.47 2.32 -11.69
C PHE A 308 -19.00 3.61 -12.32
N VAL A 309 -18.70 4.78 -11.74
CA VAL A 309 -19.10 6.09 -12.28
C VAL A 309 -18.48 6.40 -13.65
N ARG A 310 -17.50 5.62 -14.11
CA ARG A 310 -16.87 5.75 -15.43
C ARG A 310 -17.56 4.88 -16.50
N LEU A 311 -18.48 4.01 -16.10
CA LEU A 311 -19.16 3.06 -16.97
C LEU A 311 -20.50 3.67 -17.42
N HIS A 312 -20.82 3.60 -18.71
CA HIS A 312 -22.12 4.09 -19.19
C HIS A 312 -23.25 3.16 -18.76
N GLY A 313 -24.47 3.69 -18.71
CA GLY A 313 -25.72 2.95 -18.52
C GLY A 313 -25.97 1.77 -19.46
N HIS A 314 -25.22 1.69 -20.57
CA HIS A 314 -25.27 0.57 -21.52
C HIS A 314 -24.41 -0.62 -21.07
N LEU A 315 -23.41 -0.40 -20.23
CA LEU A 315 -22.55 -1.44 -19.66
C LEU A 315 -23.09 -1.96 -18.33
N ILE A 316 -23.49 -1.03 -17.46
CA ILE A 316 -24.15 -1.33 -16.19
C ILE A 316 -25.40 -0.45 -16.12
N PRO A 317 -26.61 -1.02 -16.02
CA PRO A 317 -27.82 -0.23 -15.79
C PRO A 317 -27.66 0.67 -14.56
N HIS A 318 -27.95 1.96 -14.70
CA HIS A 318 -27.92 2.93 -13.60
C HIS A 318 -29.33 3.33 -13.17
N ASP A 319 -29.48 3.70 -11.90
CA ASP A 319 -30.72 4.31 -11.41
C ASP A 319 -30.72 5.80 -11.78
N TRP A 320 -31.51 6.14 -12.81
CA TRP A 320 -31.66 7.52 -13.28
C TRP A 320 -32.59 8.35 -12.40
N GLU A 321 -33.36 7.72 -11.49
CA GLU A 321 -34.26 8.41 -10.56
C GLU A 321 -33.51 8.94 -9.32
N ASP A 322 -32.28 8.47 -9.08
CA ASP A 322 -31.36 9.04 -8.10
C ASP A 322 -30.68 10.32 -8.60
N TYR A 323 -31.51 11.34 -8.86
CA TYR A 323 -31.10 12.70 -9.22
C TYR A 323 -30.27 13.41 -8.13
N LYS A 324 -30.05 12.76 -6.97
CA LYS A 324 -29.18 13.26 -5.88
C LYS A 324 -27.70 12.99 -6.10
N GLY A 325 -27.33 12.51 -7.29
CA GLY A 325 -25.98 12.68 -7.80
C GLY A 325 -24.99 11.60 -7.41
N THR A 326 -25.43 10.35 -7.25
CA THR A 326 -24.52 9.24 -6.95
C THR A 326 -24.23 8.31 -8.13
N TYR A 327 -24.98 8.41 -9.24
CA TYR A 327 -24.83 7.62 -10.49
C TYR A 327 -24.61 6.11 -10.23
N ARG A 328 -25.34 5.56 -9.27
CA ARG A 328 -25.13 4.18 -8.79
C ARG A 328 -25.69 3.14 -9.77
N PRO A 329 -25.12 1.93 -9.80
CA PRO A 329 -25.75 0.79 -10.47
C PRO A 329 -27.17 0.59 -9.95
N LYS A 330 -28.11 0.29 -10.85
CA LYS A 330 -29.53 0.06 -10.56
C LYS A 330 -29.71 -1.07 -9.55
N THR A 331 -28.92 -2.12 -9.69
CA THR A 331 -28.84 -3.20 -8.72
C THR A 331 -27.39 -3.61 -8.46
N MET A 332 -27.15 -4.17 -7.28
CA MET A 332 -25.84 -4.73 -6.95
C MET A 332 -25.51 -5.95 -7.83
N VAL A 333 -26.54 -6.72 -8.21
CA VAL A 333 -26.40 -7.90 -9.08
C VAL A 333 -25.88 -7.49 -10.46
N ASP A 334 -26.37 -6.39 -11.02
CA ASP A 334 -25.89 -5.87 -12.30
C ASP A 334 -24.41 -5.48 -12.24
N SER A 335 -23.98 -4.88 -11.11
CA SER A 335 -22.58 -4.57 -10.88
C SER A 335 -21.74 -5.84 -10.73
N ASP A 336 -22.18 -6.79 -9.91
CA ASP A 336 -21.49 -8.04 -9.67
C ASP A 336 -21.28 -8.79 -10.99
N ASN A 337 -22.33 -8.97 -11.80
CA ASN A 337 -22.25 -9.64 -13.11
C ASN A 337 -21.27 -8.94 -14.05
N PHE A 338 -21.24 -7.61 -14.07
CA PHE A 338 -20.28 -6.88 -14.91
C PHE A 338 -18.84 -7.12 -14.47
N TYR A 339 -18.52 -6.87 -13.21
CA TYR A 339 -17.13 -6.96 -12.74
C TYR A 339 -16.64 -8.41 -12.67
N ILE A 340 -17.50 -9.35 -12.28
CA ILE A 340 -17.15 -10.77 -12.17
C ILE A 340 -17.06 -11.40 -13.56
N ASP A 341 -18.14 -11.36 -14.35
CA ASP A 341 -18.25 -12.16 -15.56
C ASP A 341 -17.60 -11.46 -16.76
N ARG A 342 -17.75 -10.15 -16.90
CA ARG A 342 -17.29 -9.40 -18.08
C ARG A 342 -15.88 -8.82 -17.95
N LEU A 343 -15.37 -8.71 -16.72
CA LEU A 343 -14.06 -8.10 -16.48
C LEU A 343 -13.05 -9.06 -15.88
N VAL A 344 -13.23 -9.46 -14.61
CA VAL A 344 -12.24 -10.28 -13.90
C VAL A 344 -12.08 -11.65 -14.55
N SER A 345 -13.19 -12.36 -14.81
CA SER A 345 -13.15 -13.68 -15.44
C SER A 345 -12.55 -13.64 -16.85
N VAL A 346 -12.88 -12.62 -17.65
CA VAL A 346 -12.36 -12.44 -19.01
C VAL A 346 -10.85 -12.21 -19.00
N ILE A 347 -10.36 -11.26 -18.20
CA ILE A 347 -8.92 -10.95 -18.13
C ILE A 347 -8.15 -12.17 -17.61
N MET A 348 -8.60 -12.79 -16.51
CA MET A 348 -7.90 -13.94 -15.94
C MET A 348 -7.85 -15.11 -16.91
N THR A 349 -8.95 -15.42 -17.60
CA THR A 349 -8.99 -16.49 -18.61
C THR A 349 -7.98 -16.26 -19.73
N ARG A 350 -7.83 -15.01 -20.17
CA ARG A 350 -6.97 -14.64 -21.30
C ARG A 350 -5.51 -14.40 -20.92
N VAL A 351 -5.22 -14.21 -19.63
CA VAL A 351 -3.86 -14.02 -19.10
C VAL A 351 -3.52 -15.19 -18.15
N PRO A 352 -3.04 -16.33 -18.68
CA PRO A 352 -2.78 -17.53 -17.88
C PRO A 352 -1.63 -17.39 -16.87
N THR A 353 -0.80 -16.36 -16.99
CA THR A 353 0.30 -16.09 -16.05
C THR A 353 -0.19 -15.50 -14.72
N LEU A 354 -1.33 -14.82 -14.72
CA LEU A 354 -1.91 -14.21 -13.51
C LEU A 354 -2.44 -15.26 -12.55
N VAL A 355 -1.96 -15.22 -11.32
CA VAL A 355 -2.49 -16.00 -10.19
C VAL A 355 -3.59 -15.21 -9.48
N GLU A 356 -3.50 -13.88 -9.53
CA GLU A 356 -4.44 -13.00 -8.86
C GLU A 356 -4.71 -11.75 -9.71
N LEU A 357 -5.98 -11.41 -9.84
CA LEU A 357 -6.45 -10.17 -10.45
C LEU A 357 -7.47 -9.54 -9.53
N CYS A 358 -7.40 -8.24 -9.37
CA CYS A 358 -8.44 -7.54 -8.64
C CYS A 358 -8.74 -6.16 -9.20
N VAL A 359 -10.00 -5.79 -9.09
CA VAL A 359 -10.52 -4.54 -9.61
C VAL A 359 -11.33 -3.81 -8.54
N SER A 360 -10.91 -2.59 -8.21
CA SER A 360 -11.66 -1.72 -7.30
C SER A 360 -12.78 -1.04 -8.08
N SER A 361 -14.04 -1.22 -7.64
CA SER A 361 -15.23 -0.65 -8.29
C SER A 361 -15.74 0.60 -7.60
N ASN A 362 -15.67 0.62 -6.27
CA ASN A 362 -15.95 1.75 -5.41
C ASN A 362 -15.17 1.58 -4.10
N HIS A 363 -14.85 2.62 -3.34
CA HIS A 363 -14.42 2.41 -1.97
C HIS A 363 -15.65 2.08 -1.11
N PRO A 364 -15.66 1.00 -0.30
CA PRO A 364 -14.58 0.03 -0.03
C PRO A 364 -14.62 -1.28 -0.86
N THR A 365 -15.53 -1.41 -1.83
CA THR A 365 -15.79 -2.62 -2.62
C THR A 365 -14.78 -2.92 -3.74
N PHE A 366 -14.34 -4.17 -3.80
CA PHE A 366 -13.52 -4.67 -4.92
C PHE A 366 -13.89 -6.09 -5.31
N TYR A 367 -13.48 -6.48 -6.51
CA TYR A 367 -13.68 -7.82 -7.04
C TYR A 367 -12.34 -8.49 -7.19
N ARG A 368 -12.19 -9.68 -6.63
CA ARG A 368 -10.95 -10.45 -6.59
C ARG A 368 -11.14 -11.78 -7.27
N GLY A 369 -10.30 -12.04 -8.26
CA GLY A 369 -10.15 -13.32 -8.92
C GLY A 369 -8.85 -14.00 -8.51
N ILE A 370 -8.92 -15.25 -8.10
CA ILE A 370 -7.76 -16.07 -7.72
C ILE A 370 -7.78 -17.35 -8.55
N ARG A 371 -6.63 -17.69 -9.14
CA ARG A 371 -6.41 -18.96 -9.81
C ARG A 371 -5.87 -19.98 -8.81
N ARG A 372 -6.62 -21.04 -8.54
CA ARG A 372 -6.21 -22.19 -7.70
C ARG A 372 -6.45 -23.48 -8.46
N GLU A 373 -5.44 -24.34 -8.53
CA GLU A 373 -5.56 -25.66 -9.17
C GLU A 373 -6.12 -25.63 -10.61
N GLY A 374 -5.81 -24.56 -11.35
CA GLY A 374 -6.30 -24.37 -12.72
C GLY A 374 -7.72 -23.79 -12.83
N GLN A 375 -8.45 -23.64 -11.72
CA GLN A 375 -9.76 -23.00 -11.68
C GLN A 375 -9.66 -21.52 -11.28
N ILE A 376 -10.57 -20.70 -11.80
CA ILE A 376 -10.67 -19.28 -11.47
C ILE A 376 -11.84 -19.11 -10.51
N HIS A 377 -11.56 -18.62 -9.30
CA HIS A 377 -12.58 -18.25 -8.32
C HIS A 377 -12.64 -16.73 -8.23
N VAL A 378 -13.82 -16.17 -8.44
CA VAL A 378 -14.03 -14.72 -8.35
C VAL A 378 -15.05 -14.43 -7.25
N GLN A 379 -14.74 -13.45 -6.41
CA GLN A 379 -15.63 -13.00 -5.35
C GLN A 379 -15.54 -11.49 -5.17
N ARG A 380 -16.64 -10.91 -4.68
CA ARG A 380 -16.67 -9.54 -4.18
C ARG A 380 -16.18 -9.51 -2.73
N GLU A 381 -15.32 -8.54 -2.45
CA GLU A 381 -14.70 -8.29 -1.15
C GLU A 381 -14.89 -6.82 -0.74
N SER A 382 -14.68 -6.51 0.54
CA SER A 382 -14.89 -5.16 1.10
C SER A 382 -13.75 -4.79 2.04
N ARG A 383 -13.08 -3.67 1.77
CA ARG A 383 -11.95 -3.19 2.58
C ARG A 383 -12.31 -2.90 4.04
N GLU A 384 -13.58 -2.70 4.37
CA GLU A 384 -14.04 -2.55 5.75
C GLU A 384 -13.93 -3.84 6.57
N ASN A 385 -13.67 -4.99 5.94
CA ASN A 385 -13.29 -6.20 6.65
C ASN A 385 -11.88 -6.02 7.26
N PRO A 386 -11.71 -6.08 8.60
CA PRO A 386 -10.46 -5.72 9.31
C PRO A 386 -9.24 -6.64 9.06
N GLY A 387 -9.26 -7.45 8.00
CA GLY A 387 -8.10 -8.18 7.47
C GLY A 387 -7.77 -7.89 6.01
N GLU A 388 -8.67 -7.22 5.26
CA GLU A 388 -8.54 -6.97 3.82
C GLU A 388 -7.87 -5.64 3.49
N GLU A 389 -8.03 -4.64 4.36
CA GLU A 389 -7.39 -3.32 4.26
C GLU A 389 -5.85 -3.41 4.11
N LYS A 390 -5.26 -4.47 4.68
CA LYS A 390 -3.83 -4.78 4.58
C LYS A 390 -3.47 -5.73 3.45
N ARG A 391 -4.42 -6.38 2.76
CA ARG A 391 -4.16 -7.51 1.85
C ARG A 391 -4.27 -7.19 0.37
N PHE A 392 -4.90 -6.09 0.00
CA PHE A 392 -5.15 -5.81 -1.40
C PHE A 392 -4.45 -4.55 -1.92
N PRO A 393 -3.49 -4.68 -2.86
CA PRO A 393 -2.70 -5.84 -3.29
C PRO A 393 -1.30 -5.71 -2.68
N SER A 394 -1.16 -6.01 -1.42
CA SER A 394 0.11 -5.85 -0.72
C SER A 394 1.00 -7.08 -0.93
N LEU A 395 1.59 -7.23 -2.12
CA LEU A 395 2.77 -8.09 -2.28
C LEU A 395 3.91 -7.63 -1.33
N LEU A 396 3.81 -6.43 -0.73
CA LEU A 396 4.63 -5.99 0.41
C LEU A 396 4.62 -6.98 1.61
N LEU A 397 3.60 -7.85 1.74
CA LEU A 397 3.47 -8.82 2.84
C LEU A 397 3.99 -10.23 2.52
N ASP A 398 4.07 -10.59 1.23
CA ASP A 398 4.40 -11.93 0.72
C ASP A 398 5.88 -12.06 0.28
N LEU A 399 6.69 -11.02 0.45
CA LEU A 399 8.12 -11.02 0.10
C LEU A 399 9.00 -11.88 1.02
N ASN A 400 8.42 -12.54 2.04
CA ASN A 400 9.11 -13.47 2.94
C ASN A 400 8.24 -14.67 3.33
#